data_AF-A0A1G4SY77-F1
#
_entry.id   AF-A0A1G4SY77-F1
#
_cell.length_a   1.000
_cell.length_b   1.000
_cell.length_c   1.000
_cell.angle_alpha   90.00
_cell.angle_beta   90.00
_cell.angle_gamma   90.00
#
_symmetry.space_group_name_H-M   'P 1'
#
loop_
_entity.id
_entity.type
_entity.pdbx_description
1 polymer ?
#
loop_
_entity_poly.entity_id
_entity_poly.type
_entity_poly.pdbx_seq_one_letter_code
_entity_poly.pdbx_strand_id
1 'polypeptide(L)'
;MTELSELMDYVKKKGYSTVPYDNVNGDSVYLSCGIRGEFLNGEDNFQKIIDAIRRFQKKDYGDASEHGKTPRPGHEYGRYDISRLNANANQDSAVWIHRAEDSLIVYFQFER
;
A
#
# COMPACT_ATOMS: atom_id res chain seq x y z
N MET A 1 11.16 10.40 -12.63
CA MET A 1 10.37 9.37 -11.92
C MET A 1 11.34 8.54 -11.12
N THR A 2 11.02 8.21 -9.88
CA THR A 2 11.88 7.39 -9.02
C THR A 2 11.75 5.93 -9.42
N GLU A 3 12.85 5.19 -9.42
CA GLU A 3 12.84 3.75 -9.73
C GLU A 3 12.42 2.95 -8.49
N LEU A 4 11.59 1.92 -8.67
CA LEU A 4 11.16 1.04 -7.57
C LEU A 4 12.35 0.36 -6.88
N SER A 5 13.41 0.03 -7.62
CA SER A 5 14.65 -0.55 -7.07
C SER A 5 15.32 0.36 -6.05
N GLU A 6 15.33 1.68 -6.28
CA GLU A 6 15.88 2.65 -5.34
C GLU A 6 15.10 2.67 -4.03
N LEU A 7 13.76 2.60 -4.11
CA LEU A 7 12.91 2.49 -2.94
C LEU A 7 13.12 1.16 -2.20
N MET A 8 13.24 0.04 -2.92
CA MET A 8 13.53 -1.27 -2.32
C MET A 8 14.85 -1.25 -1.55
N ASP A 9 15.90 -0.66 -2.13
CA ASP A 9 17.20 -0.55 -1.47
C ASP A 9 17.18 0.41 -0.27
N TYR A 10 16.40 1.49 -0.35
CA TYR A 10 16.12 2.35 0.78
C TYR A 10 15.45 1.58 1.94
N VAL A 11 14.38 0.82 1.65
CA VAL A 11 13.67 0.02 2.65
C VAL A 11 14.58 -1.05 3.25
N LYS A 12 15.37 -1.77 2.43
CA LYS A 12 16.35 -2.77 2.93
C LYS A 12 17.35 -2.16 3.93
N LYS A 13 17.81 -0.93 3.70
CA LYS A 13 18.74 -0.23 4.60
C LYS A 13 18.06 0.27 5.88
N LYS A 14 16.80 0.70 5.79
CA LYS A 14 16.04 1.23 6.94
C LYS A 14 15.40 0.13 7.79
N GLY A 15 15.11 -1.03 7.21
CA GLY A 15 14.39 -2.14 7.82
C GLY A 15 12.90 -2.15 7.46
N TYR A 16 12.36 -3.36 7.30
CA TYR A 16 10.94 -3.59 7.08
C TYR A 16 10.16 -3.26 8.35
N SER A 17 9.29 -2.26 8.28
CA SER A 17 8.47 -1.83 9.40
C SER A 17 7.18 -1.18 8.93
N THR A 18 6.15 -1.25 9.76
CA THR A 18 4.91 -0.51 9.62
C THR A 18 4.73 0.39 10.83
N VAL A 19 4.21 1.59 10.62
CA VAL A 19 3.95 2.55 11.71
C VAL A 19 2.52 3.05 11.63
N PRO A 20 1.89 3.40 12.77
CA PRO A 20 0.59 4.06 12.78
C PRO A 20 0.65 5.33 11.94
N TYR A 21 -0.38 5.53 11.12
CA TYR A 21 -0.57 6.75 10.34
C TYR A 21 -1.72 7.57 10.91
N ASP A 22 -2.95 7.07 10.78
CA ASP A 22 -4.15 7.80 11.22
C ASP A 22 -5.35 6.84 11.33
N ASN A 23 -6.47 7.34 11.86
CA ASN A 23 -7.77 6.70 11.76
C ASN A 23 -8.53 7.21 10.53
N VAL A 24 -8.86 6.32 9.60
CA VAL A 24 -9.63 6.68 8.41
C VAL A 24 -10.99 5.99 8.50
N ASN A 25 -12.06 6.76 8.65
CA ASN A 25 -13.45 6.26 8.77
C ASN A 25 -13.64 5.13 9.80
N GLY A 26 -12.94 5.19 10.94
CA GLY A 26 -13.06 4.21 12.01
C GLY A 26 -11.98 3.13 12.02
N ASP A 27 -11.25 2.94 10.92
CA ASP A 27 -10.16 1.96 10.84
C ASP A 27 -8.80 2.59 11.18
N SER A 28 -8.03 1.93 12.05
CA SER A 28 -6.63 2.32 12.29
C SER A 28 -5.76 1.94 11.09
N VAL A 29 -5.07 2.91 10.49
CA VAL A 29 -4.25 2.72 9.29
C VAL A 29 -2.78 2.72 9.67
N TYR A 30 -2.04 1.74 9.15
CA TYR A 30 -0.60 1.59 9.28
C TYR A 30 0.04 1.63 7.90
N LEU A 31 1.15 2.37 7.78
CA LEU A 31 1.90 2.49 6.53
C LEU A 31 3.26 1.82 6.66
N SER A 32 3.65 1.06 5.64
CA SER A 32 5.00 0.50 5.52
C SER A 32 6.06 1.59 5.30
N CYS A 33 7.32 1.24 5.52
CA CYS A 33 8.46 2.12 5.25
C CYS A 33 8.49 2.62 3.80
N GLY A 34 8.24 1.73 2.84
CA GLY A 34 8.20 2.06 1.42
C GLY A 34 7.09 3.04 1.09
N ILE A 35 5.87 2.81 1.58
CA ILE A 35 4.73 3.73 1.34
C ILE A 35 5.03 5.12 1.89
N ARG A 36 5.64 5.22 3.07
CA ARG A 36 6.08 6.51 3.61
C ARG A 36 7.16 7.16 2.76
N GLY A 37 8.13 6.38 2.29
CA GLY A 37 9.21 6.83 1.42
C GLY A 37 8.70 7.45 0.11
N GLU A 38 7.70 6.83 -0.51
CA GLU A 38 7.13 7.25 -1.80
C GLU A 38 6.06 8.35 -1.66
N PHE A 39 5.14 8.22 -0.70
CA PHE A 39 3.93 9.05 -0.65
C PHE A 39 3.98 10.21 0.36
N LEU A 40 4.87 10.19 1.37
CA LEU A 40 4.99 11.28 2.36
C LEU A 40 6.13 12.25 2.07
N ASN A 41 7.13 11.86 1.27
CA ASN A 41 8.26 12.72 0.93
C ASN A 41 8.03 13.56 -0.34
N GLY A 42 6.86 13.45 -1.00
CA GLY A 42 6.50 14.20 -2.21
C GLY A 42 5.20 14.98 -2.04
N GLU A 43 5.12 16.15 -2.67
CA GLU A 43 3.88 16.94 -2.74
C GLU A 43 2.82 16.19 -3.60
N ASP A 44 1.56 16.18 -3.14
CA ASP A 44 0.33 15.69 -3.81
C ASP A 44 0.06 14.17 -3.96
N ASN A 45 0.88 13.28 -3.41
CA ASN A 45 0.62 11.83 -3.56
C ASN A 45 -0.28 11.22 -2.47
N PHE A 46 -0.38 11.83 -1.29
CA PHE A 46 -1.02 11.19 -0.13
C PHE A 46 -2.55 11.01 -0.28
N GLN A 47 -3.23 11.94 -0.95
CA GLN A 47 -4.68 11.84 -1.16
C GLN A 47 -5.07 10.55 -1.90
N LYS A 48 -4.20 10.02 -2.77
CA LYS A 48 -4.42 8.76 -3.47
C LYS A 48 -4.48 7.56 -2.52
N ILE A 49 -3.66 7.55 -1.46
CA ILE A 49 -3.69 6.50 -0.43
C ILE A 49 -5.01 6.58 0.34
N ILE A 50 -5.43 7.78 0.75
CA ILE A 50 -6.72 7.98 1.43
C ILE A 50 -7.87 7.51 0.53
N ASP A 51 -7.85 7.84 -0.75
CA ASP A 51 -8.89 7.44 -1.69
C ASP A 51 -8.90 5.92 -1.94
N ALA A 52 -7.73 5.29 -2.02
CA ALA A 52 -7.62 3.83 -2.09
C ALA A 52 -8.18 3.16 -0.82
N ILE A 53 -7.90 3.70 0.37
CA ILE A 53 -8.45 3.21 1.65
C ILE A 53 -9.98 3.34 1.65
N ARG A 54 -10.52 4.50 1.23
CA ARG A 54 -11.97 4.72 1.15
C ARG A 54 -12.65 3.76 0.18
N ARG A 55 -12.00 3.45 -0.95
CA ARG A 55 -12.47 2.43 -1.91
C ARG A 55 -12.45 1.04 -1.28
N PHE A 56 -11.35 0.67 -0.64
CA PHE A 56 -11.21 -0.60 0.08
C PHE A 56 -12.32 -0.80 1.12
N GLN A 57 -12.61 0.22 1.92
CA GLN A 57 -13.68 0.20 2.94
C GLN A 57 -15.08 0.04 2.33
N LYS A 58 -15.28 0.49 1.09
CA LYS A 58 -16.50 0.27 0.30
C LYS A 58 -16.54 -1.08 -0.43
N LYS A 59 -15.60 -1.98 -0.12
CA LYS A 59 -15.42 -3.30 -0.74
C LYS A 59 -15.02 -3.24 -2.23
N ASP A 60 -14.46 -2.11 -2.67
CA ASP A 60 -13.77 -2.01 -3.96
C ASP A 60 -12.29 -2.37 -3.72
N TYR A 61 -11.95 -3.61 -4.05
CA TYR A 61 -10.63 -4.21 -3.82
C TYR A 61 -9.63 -3.98 -4.99
N GLY A 62 -9.98 -3.11 -5.94
CA GLY A 62 -9.15 -2.89 -7.14
C GLY A 62 -8.93 -4.19 -7.92
N ASP A 63 -7.69 -4.44 -8.33
CA ASP A 63 -7.32 -5.61 -9.13
C ASP A 63 -6.74 -6.77 -8.29
N ALA A 64 -6.91 -6.76 -6.97
CA ALA A 64 -6.39 -7.80 -6.08
C ALA A 64 -6.79 -9.23 -6.48
N SER A 65 -8.00 -9.41 -7.03
CA SER A 65 -8.47 -10.71 -7.53
C SER A 65 -7.69 -11.22 -8.74
N GLU A 66 -7.24 -10.32 -9.62
CA GLU A 66 -6.40 -10.66 -10.79
C GLU A 66 -5.01 -11.15 -10.35
N HIS A 67 -4.59 -10.75 -9.15
CA HIS A 67 -3.36 -11.18 -8.49
C HIS A 67 -3.59 -12.32 -7.48
N GLY A 68 -4.69 -13.09 -7.62
CA GLY A 68 -4.96 -14.30 -6.85
C GLY A 68 -5.41 -14.06 -5.40
N LYS A 69 -5.84 -12.84 -5.06
CA LYS A 69 -6.38 -12.51 -3.74
C LYS A 69 -7.90 -12.32 -3.80
N THR A 70 -8.63 -13.39 -3.52
CA THR A 70 -10.08 -13.32 -3.32
C THR A 70 -10.40 -12.81 -1.90
N PRO A 71 -11.25 -11.78 -1.75
CA PRO A 71 -11.59 -11.23 -0.43
C PRO A 71 -12.32 -12.27 0.42
N ARG A 72 -11.93 -12.34 1.70
CA ARG A 72 -12.61 -13.11 2.75
C ARG A 72 -12.82 -12.18 3.94
N PRO A 73 -13.97 -12.24 4.64
CA PRO A 73 -14.22 -11.41 5.81
C PRO A 73 -13.07 -11.44 6.82
N GLY A 74 -12.51 -10.27 7.16
CA GLY A 74 -11.38 -10.13 8.09
C GLY A 74 -10.00 -10.46 7.50
N HIS A 75 -9.94 -10.80 6.20
CA HIS A 75 -8.73 -11.14 5.44
C HIS A 75 -8.82 -10.61 4.01
N GLU A 76 -9.32 -9.39 3.84
CA GLU A 76 -9.45 -8.72 2.56
C GLU A 76 -8.12 -8.11 2.11
N TYR A 77 -7.89 -8.15 0.80
CA TYR A 77 -6.74 -7.54 0.13
C TYR A 77 -7.24 -6.64 -0.98
N GLY A 78 -6.67 -5.44 -1.07
CA GLY A 78 -6.86 -4.51 -2.17
C GLY A 78 -5.53 -4.23 -2.83
N ARG A 79 -5.53 -4.05 -4.14
CA ARG A 79 -4.35 -3.68 -4.93
C ARG A 79 -4.72 -2.51 -5.84
N TYR A 80 -3.92 -1.46 -5.79
CA TYR A 80 -4.21 -0.19 -6.45
C TYR A 80 -2.96 0.33 -7.16
N ASP A 81 -3.04 0.48 -8.48
CA ASP A 81 -1.98 1.07 -9.28
C ASP A 81 -2.01 2.61 -9.22
N ILE A 82 -1.46 3.15 -8.12
CA ILE A 82 -1.49 4.58 -7.79
C ILE A 82 -0.11 5.19 -7.55
N SER A 83 0.92 4.34 -7.54
CA SER A 83 2.32 4.71 -7.40
C SER A 83 2.86 5.32 -8.70
N ARG A 84 3.84 6.22 -8.61
CA ARG A 84 4.55 6.78 -9.78
C ARG A 84 5.91 6.10 -10.00
N LEU A 85 6.18 5.03 -9.25
CA LEU A 85 7.44 4.30 -9.34
C LEU A 85 7.54 3.58 -10.67
N ASN A 86 8.69 3.74 -11.32
CA ASN A 86 9.02 2.95 -12.49
C ASN A 86 9.42 1.54 -12.04
N ALA A 87 8.73 0.53 -12.54
CA ALA A 87 8.94 -0.87 -12.23
C ALA A 87 9.22 -1.65 -13.51
N ASN A 88 10.14 -2.60 -13.45
CA ASN A 88 10.35 -3.51 -14.57
C ASN A 88 9.23 -4.56 -14.66
N ALA A 89 9.20 -5.34 -15.75
CA ALA A 89 8.14 -6.31 -16.02
C ALA A 89 7.94 -7.38 -14.93
N ASN A 90 8.90 -7.58 -14.03
CA ASN A 90 8.86 -8.58 -12.97
C ASN A 90 8.63 -7.96 -11.58
N GLN A 91 8.32 -6.68 -11.49
CA GLN A 91 8.14 -5.96 -10.24
C GLN A 91 6.72 -5.43 -10.09
N ASP A 92 6.18 -5.52 -8.88
CA ASP A 92 4.88 -4.92 -8.53
C ASP A 92 5.10 -3.59 -7.79
N SER A 93 4.84 -2.47 -8.47
CA SER A 93 4.82 -1.13 -7.88
C SER A 93 3.46 -0.73 -7.33
N ALA A 94 2.44 -1.58 -7.39
CA ALA A 94 1.13 -1.24 -6.87
C ALA A 94 1.12 -1.18 -5.34
N VAL A 95 0.19 -0.37 -4.84
CA VAL A 95 -0.07 -0.25 -3.41
C VAL A 95 -1.06 -1.33 -3.00
N TRP A 96 -0.67 -2.12 -2.00
CA TRP A 96 -1.50 -3.13 -1.39
C TRP A 96 -2.10 -2.62 -0.09
N ILE A 97 -3.37 -2.96 0.15
CA ILE A 97 -4.08 -2.74 1.41
C ILE A 97 -4.52 -4.11 1.94
N HIS A 98 -4.27 -4.39 3.21
CA HIS A 98 -4.67 -5.62 3.89
C HIS A 98 -5.51 -5.29 5.12
N ARG A 99 -6.67 -5.95 5.24
CA ARG A 99 -7.45 -5.98 6.48
C ARG A 99 -6.78 -6.92 7.48
N ALA A 100 -6.31 -6.38 8.60
CA ALA A 100 -5.79 -7.14 9.72
C ALA A 100 -6.60 -6.78 10.97
N GLU A 101 -7.59 -7.61 11.29
CA GLU A 101 -8.54 -7.34 12.38
C GLU A 101 -9.22 -5.96 12.17
N ASP A 102 -9.16 -5.08 13.17
CA ASP A 102 -9.72 -3.71 13.15
C ASP A 102 -8.75 -2.67 12.56
N SER A 103 -7.72 -3.14 11.83
CA SER A 103 -6.70 -2.28 11.23
C SER A 103 -6.52 -2.53 9.74
N LEU A 104 -5.96 -1.52 9.08
CA LEU A 104 -5.55 -1.53 7.70
C LEU A 104 -4.05 -1.37 7.60
N ILE A 105 -3.39 -2.29 6.90
CA ILE A 105 -1.97 -2.19 6.62
C ILE A 105 -1.81 -1.86 5.14
N VAL A 106 -1.13 -0.76 4.85
CA VAL A 106 -0.82 -0.30 3.48
C VAL A 106 0.67 -0.49 3.21
N TYR A 107 0.99 -1.20 2.13
CA TYR A 107 2.36 -1.65 1.84
C TYR A 107 2.61 -1.86 0.34
N PHE A 108 3.87 -1.93 -0.07
CA PHE A 108 4.26 -2.50 -1.36
C PHE A 108 4.49 -4.01 -1.24
N GLN A 109 4.23 -4.78 -2.30
CA GLN A 109 4.30 -6.24 -2.25
C GLN A 109 5.63 -6.79 -1.73
N PHE A 110 6.75 -6.13 -2.06
CA PHE A 110 8.09 -6.55 -1.64
C PHE A 110 8.38 -6.38 -0.14
N GLU A 111 7.50 -5.68 0.60
CA GLU A 111 7.61 -5.47 2.04
C GLU A 111 6.82 -6.50 2.87
N ARG A 112 6.21 -7.49 2.23
CA ARG A 112 5.39 -8.53 2.86
C ARG A 112 6.18 -9.81 3.14
#